data_AF-A0A0L0BEZ0-F1
#
_entry.id   AF-A0A0L0BEZ0-F1
#
_cell.length_a   1.000
_cell.length_b   1.000
_cell.length_c   1.000
_cell.angle_alpha   90.00
_cell.angle_beta   90.00
_cell.angle_gamma   90.00
#
_symmetry.space_group_name_H-M   'P 1'
#
loop_
_entity.id
_entity.type
_entity.pdbx_description
1 polymer ?
#
loop_
_entity_poly.entity_id
_entity_poly.type
_entity_poly.pdbx_seq_one_letter_code
_entity_poly.pdbx_strand_id
1 'polypeptide(L)'
;MADSREDASRTSVTLASPGQQLDEFENPGLPPHRPRLADRDPRAEKRAERQVALLFTISVIGTLLFFVGYFFIPLNDTIARLRLQNLTLGLGTAFAMLGIGVGIVHWAKTLMPDHEVTESRHEIRPENDRQDAEKIVNDILDESGIKRRPLIRNTLLGAVVLAPLPAIAIFRDLGPLPGNVLKETMWDAGVRLTRDPSGTPIRASDVTRGSAFHVIPEGLNEVENKLEEKAKAVVLLMRLDPSELNPSPGRENWGYDGIVAYSKICTHVGCPVALYEQHTHHLLCPCHQSTFDLEQECKVIFGPAARPLPQLPIEVDDEGYLVASSDFQEPVGPSFWERG
;
A
#
# COMPACT_ATOMS: atom_id res chain seq x y z
N MET A 1 13.62 -22.57 -51.08
CA MET A 1 12.66 -22.63 -52.20
C MET A 1 11.44 -23.35 -51.65
N ALA A 2 10.22 -22.80 -51.84
CA ALA A 2 9.02 -22.89 -50.98
C ALA A 2 9.10 -21.84 -49.84
N ASP A 3 8.40 -20.70 -49.85
CA ASP A 3 7.05 -20.30 -50.27
C ASP A 3 5.94 -20.76 -49.32
N SER A 4 5.65 -19.90 -48.34
CA SER A 4 4.39 -19.86 -47.59
C SER A 4 4.18 -18.45 -47.03
N ARG A 5 3.71 -17.55 -47.89
CA ARG A 5 3.06 -16.30 -47.46
C ARG A 5 1.66 -16.66 -46.95
N GLU A 6 1.42 -16.50 -45.65
CA GLU A 6 0.09 -16.57 -45.06
C GLU A 6 -0.75 -15.40 -45.57
N ASP A 7 -1.80 -15.74 -46.31
CA ASP A 7 -2.87 -14.84 -46.75
C ASP A 7 -3.78 -14.54 -45.55
N ALA A 8 -3.44 -13.48 -44.82
CA ALA A 8 -4.34 -12.86 -43.85
C ALA A 8 -5.49 -12.20 -44.64
N SER A 9 -6.52 -12.98 -44.95
CA SER A 9 -7.78 -12.47 -45.48
C SER A 9 -8.35 -11.45 -44.49
N ARG A 10 -8.14 -10.17 -44.81
CA ARG A 10 -8.79 -9.04 -44.16
C ARG A 10 -10.26 -9.10 -44.54
N THR A 11 -11.09 -9.68 -43.69
CA THR A 11 -12.53 -9.44 -43.73
C THR A 11 -12.73 -7.97 -43.35
N SER A 12 -12.72 -7.10 -44.36
CA SER A 12 -13.02 -5.69 -44.22
C SER A 12 -14.44 -5.57 -43.69
N VAL A 13 -14.59 -5.18 -42.43
CA VAL A 13 -15.85 -4.65 -41.92
C VAL A 13 -16.10 -3.35 -42.66
N THR A 14 -16.96 -3.39 -43.68
CA THR A 14 -17.41 -2.22 -44.41
C THR A 14 -18.22 -1.34 -43.47
N LEU A 15 -17.62 -0.24 -43.00
CA LEU A 15 -18.34 0.84 -42.32
C LEU A 15 -19.28 1.49 -43.36
N ALA A 16 -20.59 1.43 -43.11
CA ALA A 16 -21.59 2.01 -43.98
C ALA A 16 -21.36 3.52 -44.17
N SER A 17 -21.52 3.99 -45.41
CA SER A 17 -21.38 5.42 -45.73
C SER A 17 -22.59 6.22 -45.22
N PRO A 18 -22.40 7.49 -44.82
CA PRO A 18 -23.49 8.33 -44.33
C PRO A 18 -24.55 8.52 -45.42
N GLY A 19 -25.79 8.07 -45.17
CA GLY A 19 -26.92 8.19 -46.10
C GLY A 19 -27.36 6.89 -46.78
N GLN A 20 -26.68 5.77 -46.54
CA GLN A 20 -27.21 4.47 -46.92
C GLN A 20 -28.27 4.04 -45.89
N GLN A 21 -29.54 4.05 -46.28
CA GLN A 21 -30.62 3.50 -45.49
C GLN A 21 -30.38 1.99 -45.42
N LEU A 22 -29.75 1.54 -44.33
CA LEU A 22 -29.61 0.12 -44.05
C LEU A 22 -31.04 -0.43 -43.91
N ASP A 23 -31.34 -1.51 -44.63
CA ASP A 23 -32.59 -2.25 -44.42
C ASP A 23 -32.72 -2.46 -42.91
N GLU A 24 -33.77 -1.88 -42.33
CA GLU A 24 -34.02 -1.95 -40.91
C GLU A 24 -34.14 -3.43 -40.57
N PHE A 25 -33.15 -3.98 -39.87
CA PHE A 25 -33.16 -5.38 -39.47
C PHE A 25 -34.42 -5.60 -38.64
N GLU A 26 -35.39 -6.31 -39.22
CA GLU A 26 -36.65 -6.60 -38.56
C GLU A 26 -36.34 -7.41 -37.29
N ASN A 27 -36.73 -6.88 -36.13
CA ASN A 27 -36.42 -7.49 -34.85
C ASN A 27 -37.03 -8.91 -34.85
N PRO A 28 -36.22 -9.99 -34.78
CA PRO A 28 -36.72 -11.36 -34.86
C PRO A 28 -37.59 -11.75 -33.66
N GLY A 29 -37.77 -10.86 -32.69
CA GLY A 29 -38.51 -11.09 -31.47
C GLY A 29 -37.72 -11.94 -30.48
N LEU A 30 -38.37 -12.30 -29.38
CA LEU A 30 -37.79 -13.22 -28.40
C LEU A 30 -37.84 -14.66 -28.94
N PRO A 31 -36.78 -15.47 -28.72
CA PRO A 31 -36.82 -16.89 -29.03
C PRO A 31 -37.89 -17.60 -28.19
N PRO A 32 -38.39 -18.78 -28.64
CA PRO A 32 -39.38 -19.53 -27.87
C PRO A 32 -38.82 -19.97 -26.51
N HIS A 33 -39.56 -19.68 -25.45
CA HIS A 33 -39.20 -20.05 -24.08
C HIS A 33 -38.99 -21.56 -23.96
N ARG A 34 -37.89 -21.98 -23.33
CA ARG A 34 -37.53 -23.39 -23.14
C ARG A 34 -37.80 -23.81 -21.69
N PRO A 35 -38.86 -24.59 -21.43
CA PRO A 35 -39.18 -25.02 -20.07
C PRO A 35 -38.10 -25.97 -19.54
N ARG A 36 -37.84 -25.87 -18.23
CA ARG A 36 -36.81 -26.65 -17.54
C ARG A 36 -37.32 -28.05 -17.24
N LEU A 37 -36.43 -28.93 -16.78
CA LEU A 37 -36.81 -30.29 -16.39
C LEU A 37 -37.80 -30.30 -15.23
N ALA A 38 -37.64 -29.38 -14.27
CA ALA A 38 -38.54 -29.22 -13.13
C ALA A 38 -39.96 -28.79 -13.54
N ASP A 39 -40.10 -28.03 -14.63
CA ASP A 39 -41.42 -27.58 -15.12
C ASP A 39 -42.19 -28.72 -15.82
N ARG A 40 -41.51 -29.81 -16.21
CA ARG A 40 -42.10 -30.96 -16.92
C ARG A 40 -42.29 -32.20 -16.05
N ASP A 41 -41.37 -32.45 -15.12
CA ASP A 41 -41.37 -33.65 -14.25
C ASP A 41 -41.51 -33.27 -12.77
N PRO A 42 -42.66 -33.59 -12.13
CA PRO A 42 -42.88 -33.34 -10.70
C PRO A 42 -41.82 -33.98 -9.78
N ARG A 43 -41.17 -35.08 -10.19
CA ARG A 43 -40.10 -35.70 -9.40
C ARG A 43 -38.82 -34.88 -9.45
N ALA A 44 -38.51 -34.28 -10.60
CA ALA A 44 -37.35 -33.41 -10.77
C ALA A 44 -37.53 -32.11 -9.96
N GLU A 45 -38.75 -31.55 -9.97
CA GLU A 45 -39.13 -30.40 -9.13
C GLU A 45 -38.92 -30.68 -7.65
N LYS A 46 -39.50 -31.78 -7.12
CA LYS A 46 -39.35 -32.16 -5.70
C LYS A 46 -37.90 -32.44 -5.30
N ARG A 47 -37.06 -32.90 -6.23
CA ARG A 47 -35.62 -33.06 -5.99
C ARG A 47 -34.92 -31.71 -5.87
N ALA A 48 -35.20 -30.78 -6.78
CA ALA A 48 -34.64 -29.44 -6.76
C ALA A 48 -35.05 -28.68 -5.48
N GLU A 49 -36.32 -28.79 -5.08
CA GLU A 49 -36.84 -28.22 -3.83
C GLU A 49 -36.03 -28.70 -2.61
N ARG A 50 -35.79 -30.01 -2.50
CA ARG A 50 -34.98 -30.59 -1.41
C ARG A 50 -33.53 -30.12 -1.44
N GLN A 51 -32.94 -29.94 -2.63
CA GLN A 51 -31.57 -29.43 -2.77
C GLN A 51 -31.47 -27.96 -2.30
N VAL A 52 -32.42 -27.12 -2.71
CA VAL A 52 -32.50 -25.72 -2.23
C VAL A 52 -32.67 -25.69 -0.72
N ALA A 53 -33.62 -26.47 -0.18
CA ALA A 53 -33.85 -26.55 1.26
C ALA A 53 -32.61 -27.03 2.04
N LEU A 54 -31.87 -28.01 1.50
CA LEU A 54 -30.62 -28.48 2.08
C LEU A 54 -29.56 -27.37 2.12
N LEU A 55 -29.40 -26.60 1.04
CA LEU A 55 -28.45 -25.50 0.97
C LEU A 55 -28.76 -24.39 1.98
N PHE A 56 -30.04 -24.04 2.14
CA PHE A 56 -30.48 -23.11 3.19
C PHE A 56 -30.30 -23.70 4.59
N THR A 57 -30.50 -25.01 4.77
CA THR A 57 -30.23 -25.68 6.05
C THR A 57 -28.74 -25.64 6.41
N ILE A 58 -27.85 -25.85 5.43
CA ILE A 58 -26.40 -25.69 5.61
C ILE A 58 -26.07 -24.26 6.05
N SER A 59 -26.75 -23.26 5.49
CA SER A 59 -26.57 -21.87 5.94
C SER A 59 -26.97 -21.67 7.39
N VAL A 60 -28.12 -22.22 7.80
CA VAL A 60 -28.59 -22.16 9.19
C VAL A 60 -27.57 -22.83 10.12
N ILE A 61 -27.06 -24.02 9.76
CA ILE A 61 -26.04 -24.73 10.56
C ILE A 61 -24.75 -23.90 10.63
N GLY A 62 -24.30 -23.30 9.53
CA GLY A 62 -23.14 -22.41 9.52
C GLY A 62 -23.30 -21.22 10.48
N THR A 63 -24.49 -20.61 10.48
CA THR A 63 -24.82 -19.50 11.38
C THR A 63 -24.80 -19.93 12.85
N LEU A 64 -25.36 -21.10 13.16
CA LEU A 64 -25.30 -21.66 14.51
C LEU A 64 -23.86 -21.98 14.93
N LEU A 65 -23.06 -22.55 14.02
CA LEU A 65 -21.65 -22.84 14.26
C LEU A 65 -20.86 -21.55 14.59
N PHE A 66 -21.13 -20.45 13.89
CA PHE A 66 -20.55 -19.14 14.19
C PHE A 66 -20.87 -18.72 15.63
N PHE A 67 -22.14 -18.74 16.03
CA PHE A 67 -22.54 -18.32 17.38
C PHE A 67 -21.99 -19.25 18.46
N VAL A 68 -21.90 -20.55 18.19
CA VAL A 68 -21.23 -21.50 19.10
C VAL A 68 -19.77 -21.12 19.27
N GLY A 69 -19.05 -20.85 18.18
CA GLY A 69 -17.65 -20.39 18.24
C GLY A 69 -17.49 -19.06 18.98
N TYR A 70 -18.40 -18.11 18.75
CA TYR A 70 -18.35 -16.79 19.33
C TYR A 70 -18.59 -16.79 20.85
N PHE A 71 -19.66 -17.46 21.31
CA PHE A 71 -20.06 -17.41 22.72
C PHE A 71 -19.46 -18.50 23.59
N PHE A 72 -19.17 -19.69 23.05
CA PHE A 72 -18.78 -20.85 23.87
C PHE A 72 -17.29 -21.19 23.80
N ILE A 73 -16.52 -20.54 22.92
CA ILE A 73 -15.06 -20.69 22.86
C ILE A 73 -14.43 -19.41 23.42
N PRO A 74 -13.92 -19.40 24.67
CA PRO A 74 -13.36 -18.19 25.25
C PRO A 74 -11.98 -17.87 24.64
N LEU A 75 -11.75 -16.57 24.41
CA LEU A 75 -10.44 -15.99 24.11
C LEU A 75 -9.58 -16.02 25.37
N ASN A 76 -8.97 -17.15 25.66
CA ASN A 76 -7.94 -17.26 26.70
C ASN A 76 -6.56 -17.40 26.06
N ASP A 77 -5.51 -17.24 26.87
CA ASP A 77 -4.12 -16.97 26.43
C ASP A 77 -3.42 -18.10 25.63
N THR A 78 -4.13 -19.16 25.25
CA THR A 78 -3.55 -20.24 24.45
C THR A 78 -3.81 -20.02 22.96
N ILE A 79 -2.73 -20.05 22.16
CA ILE A 79 -2.78 -19.97 20.70
C ILE A 79 -3.74 -21.02 20.10
N ALA A 80 -3.85 -22.20 20.72
CA ALA A 80 -4.73 -23.26 20.28
C ALA A 80 -6.22 -22.87 20.33
N ARG A 81 -6.69 -22.22 21.40
CA ARG A 81 -8.09 -21.79 21.50
C ARG A 81 -8.39 -20.60 20.58
N LEU A 82 -7.45 -19.67 20.44
CA LEU A 82 -7.56 -18.58 19.46
C LEU A 82 -7.71 -19.11 18.03
N ARG A 83 -6.90 -20.10 17.64
CA ARG A 83 -7.00 -20.77 16.33
C ARG A 83 -8.33 -21.48 16.15
N LEU A 84 -8.76 -22.24 17.18
CA LEU A 84 -10.03 -22.96 17.13
C LEU A 84 -11.20 -22.00 16.96
N GLN A 85 -11.26 -20.92 17.74
CA GLN A 85 -12.31 -19.93 17.62
C GLN A 85 -12.32 -19.27 16.25
N ASN A 86 -11.17 -18.78 15.76
CA ASN A 86 -11.06 -18.17 14.44
C ASN A 86 -11.51 -19.14 13.32
N LEU A 87 -11.13 -20.41 13.41
CA LEU A 87 -11.57 -21.44 12.47
C LEU A 87 -13.09 -21.63 12.53
N THR A 88 -13.68 -21.75 13.71
CA THR A 88 -15.13 -21.94 13.89
C THR A 88 -15.92 -20.73 13.38
N LEU A 89 -15.47 -19.51 13.65
CA LEU A 89 -16.08 -18.28 13.11
C LEU A 89 -15.97 -18.22 11.58
N GLY A 90 -14.79 -18.55 11.04
CA GLY A 90 -14.57 -18.58 9.60
C GLY A 90 -15.44 -19.60 8.88
N LEU A 91 -15.45 -20.85 9.36
CA LEU A 91 -16.28 -21.92 8.80
C LEU A 91 -17.77 -21.63 8.96
N GLY A 92 -18.20 -21.11 10.11
CA GLY A 92 -19.59 -20.74 10.35
C GLY A 92 -20.07 -19.68 9.35
N THR A 93 -19.28 -18.61 9.19
CA THR A 93 -19.57 -17.54 8.21
C THR A 93 -19.56 -18.07 6.77
N ALA A 94 -18.57 -18.91 6.42
CA ALA A 94 -18.45 -19.48 5.08
C ALA A 94 -19.67 -20.32 4.73
N PHE A 95 -20.08 -21.27 5.57
CA PHE A 95 -21.25 -22.11 5.31
C PHE A 95 -22.57 -21.31 5.36
N ALA A 96 -22.66 -20.30 6.23
CA ALA A 96 -23.81 -19.38 6.26
C ALA A 96 -23.99 -18.67 4.91
N MET A 97 -22.95 -17.98 4.43
CA MET A 97 -23.04 -17.18 3.20
C MET A 97 -23.08 -18.04 1.94
N LEU A 98 -22.27 -19.11 1.88
CA LEU A 98 -22.24 -20.02 0.74
C LEU A 98 -23.57 -20.78 0.60
N GLY A 99 -24.16 -21.23 1.71
CA GLY A 99 -25.47 -21.88 1.69
C GLY A 99 -26.59 -20.97 1.16
N ILE A 100 -26.60 -19.68 1.56
CA ILE A 100 -27.56 -18.69 1.02
C ILE A 100 -27.28 -18.42 -0.46
N GLY A 101 -26.03 -18.09 -0.82
CA GLY A 101 -25.68 -17.71 -2.18
C GLY A 101 -25.95 -18.82 -3.19
N VAL A 102 -25.44 -20.03 -2.93
CA VAL A 102 -25.68 -21.19 -3.79
C VAL A 102 -27.14 -21.61 -3.75
N GLY A 103 -27.80 -21.53 -2.59
CA GLY A 103 -29.23 -21.83 -2.43
C GLY A 103 -30.12 -20.93 -3.29
N ILE A 104 -29.92 -19.61 -3.25
CA ILE A 104 -30.68 -18.65 -4.06
C ILE A 104 -30.43 -18.86 -5.55
N VAL A 105 -29.18 -19.05 -5.98
CA VAL A 105 -28.86 -19.28 -7.40
C VAL A 105 -29.47 -20.59 -7.89
N HIS A 106 -29.37 -21.66 -7.10
CA HIS A 106 -29.96 -22.95 -7.44
C HIS A 106 -31.49 -22.85 -7.51
N TRP A 107 -32.12 -22.15 -6.56
CA TRP A 107 -33.55 -21.89 -6.56
C TRP A 107 -34.00 -21.10 -7.79
N ALA A 108 -33.31 -20.01 -8.12
CA ALA A 108 -33.58 -19.19 -9.30
C ALA A 108 -33.47 -20.00 -10.59
N LYS A 109 -32.41 -20.80 -10.75
CA LYS A 109 -32.17 -21.58 -11.96
C LYS A 109 -33.12 -22.77 -12.13
N THR A 110 -33.56 -23.39 -11.03
CA THR A 110 -34.26 -24.69 -11.12
C THR A 110 -35.75 -24.63 -10.84
N LEU A 111 -36.25 -23.60 -10.13
CA LEU A 111 -37.66 -23.52 -9.73
C LEU A 111 -38.33 -22.18 -10.09
N MET A 112 -37.62 -21.05 -10.03
CA MET A 112 -38.22 -19.73 -10.29
C MET A 112 -38.58 -19.53 -11.77
N PRO A 113 -39.79 -19.09 -12.14
CA PRO A 113 -40.17 -18.92 -13.54
C PRO A 113 -39.24 -17.94 -14.29
N ASP A 114 -38.68 -18.37 -15.42
CA ASP A 114 -37.73 -17.61 -16.24
C ASP A 114 -38.33 -17.24 -17.59
N HIS A 115 -39.23 -16.27 -17.61
CA HIS A 115 -39.83 -15.77 -18.85
C HIS A 115 -39.03 -14.60 -19.40
N GLU A 116 -38.72 -14.64 -20.70
CA GLU A 116 -38.08 -13.55 -21.40
C GLU A 116 -39.06 -12.37 -21.55
N VAL A 117 -38.65 -11.18 -21.09
CA VAL A 117 -39.43 -9.94 -21.19
C VAL A 117 -38.61 -8.89 -21.91
N THR A 118 -39.24 -8.15 -22.82
CA THR A 118 -38.67 -6.96 -23.46
C THR A 118 -39.30 -5.71 -22.87
N GLU A 119 -38.45 -4.77 -22.45
CA GLU A 119 -38.86 -3.42 -22.09
C GLU A 119 -38.18 -2.44 -23.05
N SER A 120 -38.97 -1.52 -23.63
CA SER A 120 -38.43 -0.53 -24.55
C SER A 120 -37.64 0.50 -23.76
N ARG A 121 -36.35 0.65 -24.07
CA ARG A 121 -35.52 1.68 -23.45
C ARG A 121 -36.07 3.05 -23.82
N HIS A 122 -36.28 3.91 -22.83
CA HIS A 122 -36.68 5.30 -23.05
C HIS A 122 -35.68 6.00 -23.98
N GLU A 123 -36.18 6.80 -24.91
CA GLU A 123 -35.34 7.62 -25.76
C GLU A 123 -34.50 8.60 -24.91
N ILE A 124 -33.27 8.87 -25.34
CA ILE A 124 -32.41 9.84 -24.67
C ILE A 124 -32.95 11.23 -24.99
N ARG A 125 -33.82 11.73 -24.09
CA ARG A 125 -34.37 13.09 -23.97
C ARG A 125 -34.84 13.76 -25.27
N PRO A 126 -36.16 13.89 -25.47
CA PRO A 126 -36.67 14.72 -26.55
C PRO A 126 -36.37 16.21 -26.32
N GLU A 127 -36.25 16.97 -27.42
CA GLU A 127 -35.85 18.38 -27.44
C GLU A 127 -36.79 19.30 -26.62
N ASN A 128 -38.06 18.90 -26.47
CA ASN A 128 -39.04 19.55 -25.60
C ASN A 128 -38.62 19.52 -24.12
N ASP A 129 -38.13 18.39 -23.61
CA ASP A 129 -37.68 18.27 -22.21
C ASP A 129 -36.48 19.18 -21.93
N ARG A 130 -35.63 19.41 -22.94
CA ARG A 130 -34.52 20.36 -22.88
C ARG A 130 -35.02 21.79 -22.80
N GLN A 131 -35.99 22.16 -23.64
CA GLN A 131 -36.60 23.48 -23.65
C GLN A 131 -37.35 23.77 -22.35
N ASP A 132 -38.06 22.78 -21.81
CA ASP A 132 -38.74 22.89 -20.52
C ASP A 132 -37.72 23.07 -19.39
N ALA A 133 -36.61 22.34 -19.38
CA ALA A 133 -35.54 22.52 -18.39
C ALA A 133 -34.90 23.92 -18.49
N GLU A 134 -34.60 24.41 -19.70
CA GLU A 134 -34.09 25.76 -19.93
C GLU A 134 -35.08 26.82 -19.42
N LYS A 135 -36.37 26.64 -19.70
CA LYS A 135 -37.43 27.53 -19.23
C LYS A 135 -37.49 27.55 -17.71
N ILE A 136 -37.48 26.39 -17.05
CA ILE A 136 -37.48 26.29 -15.58
C ILE A 136 -36.27 27.04 -14.98
N VAL A 137 -35.07 26.86 -15.55
CA VAL A 137 -33.87 27.57 -15.06
C VAL A 137 -34.00 29.09 -15.25
N ASN A 138 -34.51 29.54 -16.40
CA ASN A 138 -34.71 30.96 -16.67
C ASN A 138 -35.79 31.58 -15.77
N ASP A 139 -36.92 30.90 -15.59
CA ASP A 139 -38.01 31.31 -14.70
C ASP A 139 -37.47 31.47 -13.26
N ILE A 140 -36.66 30.52 -12.77
CA ILE A 140 -36.01 30.62 -11.44
C ILE A 140 -35.06 31.84 -11.36
N LEU A 141 -34.27 32.11 -12.39
CA LEU A 141 -33.37 33.26 -12.43
C LEU A 141 -34.13 34.59 -12.39
N ASP A 142 -35.28 34.67 -13.04
CA ASP A 142 -36.10 35.87 -13.12
C ASP A 142 -36.93 36.08 -11.85
N GLU A 143 -37.56 35.02 -11.32
CA GLU A 143 -38.32 35.04 -10.06
C GLU A 143 -37.42 35.36 -8.86
N SER A 144 -36.24 34.74 -8.77
CA SER A 144 -35.26 35.03 -7.71
C SER A 144 -34.80 36.48 -7.74
N GLY A 145 -34.87 37.14 -8.90
CA GLY A 145 -34.45 38.52 -9.09
C GLY A 145 -32.97 38.74 -8.79
N ILE A 146 -32.14 37.71 -8.84
CA ILE A 146 -30.73 37.80 -8.46
C ILE A 146 -29.95 38.75 -9.38
N LYS A 147 -30.36 38.87 -10.65
CA LYS A 147 -29.79 39.80 -11.64
C LYS A 147 -30.00 41.27 -11.26
N ARG A 148 -31.14 41.62 -10.67
CA ARG A 148 -31.53 43.00 -10.29
C ARG A 148 -31.07 43.40 -8.88
N ARG A 149 -30.47 42.49 -8.10
CA ARG A 149 -30.04 42.71 -6.70
C ARG A 149 -28.51 42.57 -6.56
N PRO A 150 -27.72 43.53 -7.09
CA PRO A 150 -26.27 43.41 -7.15
C PRO A 150 -25.60 43.32 -5.77
N LEU A 151 -26.16 43.98 -4.75
CA LEU A 151 -25.64 43.90 -3.38
C LEU A 151 -25.71 42.46 -2.85
N ILE A 152 -26.89 41.83 -2.90
CA ILE A 152 -27.08 40.44 -2.43
C ILE A 152 -26.20 39.47 -3.21
N ARG A 153 -26.16 39.60 -4.55
CA ARG A 153 -25.33 38.76 -5.41
C ARG A 153 -23.85 38.87 -5.05
N ASN A 154 -23.34 40.10 -4.90
CA ASN A 154 -21.93 40.33 -4.62
C ASN A 154 -21.56 39.90 -3.20
N THR A 155 -22.45 40.08 -2.20
CA THR A 155 -22.22 39.58 -0.84
C THR A 155 -22.29 38.06 -0.76
N LEU A 156 -23.17 37.40 -1.54
CA LEU A 156 -23.22 35.94 -1.65
C LEU A 156 -21.92 35.40 -2.26
N LEU A 157 -21.47 35.99 -3.37
CA LEU A 157 -20.20 35.63 -3.99
C LEU A 157 -19.03 35.84 -3.03
N GLY A 158 -18.98 36.98 -2.33
CA GLY A 158 -17.98 37.24 -1.31
C GLY A 158 -18.01 36.21 -0.18
N ALA A 159 -19.19 35.86 0.33
CA ALA A 159 -19.35 34.84 1.36
C ALA A 159 -18.89 33.46 0.88
N VAL A 160 -19.25 33.06 -0.35
CA VAL A 160 -18.83 31.78 -0.94
C VAL A 160 -17.32 31.74 -1.21
N VAL A 161 -16.70 32.85 -1.57
CA VAL A 161 -15.24 32.94 -1.77
C VAL A 161 -14.49 32.89 -0.44
N LEU A 162 -15.02 33.52 0.61
CA LEU A 162 -14.39 33.56 1.93
C LEU A 162 -14.65 32.29 2.75
N ALA A 163 -15.78 31.60 2.54
CA ALA A 163 -16.17 30.42 3.32
C ALA A 163 -15.13 29.28 3.32
N PRO A 164 -14.36 29.02 2.25
CA PRO A 164 -13.30 28.01 2.26
C PRO A 164 -12.00 28.45 2.97
N LEU A 165 -11.78 29.73 3.25
CA LEU A 165 -10.50 30.20 3.82
C LEU A 165 -10.15 29.56 5.18
N PRO A 166 -11.09 29.36 6.13
CA PRO A 166 -10.80 28.63 7.35
C PRO A 166 -10.26 27.21 7.10
N ALA A 167 -10.63 26.57 5.99
CA ALA A 167 -10.10 25.25 5.64
C ALA A 167 -8.58 25.30 5.41
N ILE A 168 -8.03 26.40 4.90
CA ILE A 168 -6.57 26.58 4.75
C ILE A 168 -5.87 26.50 6.11
N ALA A 169 -6.44 27.13 7.14
CA ALA A 169 -5.90 27.07 8.50
C ALA A 169 -6.02 25.65 9.06
N ILE A 170 -7.19 25.00 8.92
CA ILE A 170 -7.40 23.62 9.38
C ILE A 170 -6.41 22.66 8.70
N PHE A 171 -6.23 22.77 7.38
CA PHE A 171 -5.31 21.90 6.65
C PHE A 171 -3.84 22.19 6.97
N ARG A 172 -3.49 23.44 7.29
CA ARG A 172 -2.15 23.80 7.79
C ARG A 172 -1.88 23.20 9.17
N ASP A 173 -2.90 23.11 10.02
CA ASP A 173 -2.77 22.62 11.40
C ASP A 173 -2.76 21.08 11.50
N LEU A 174 -2.88 20.34 10.38
CA LEU A 174 -2.79 18.88 10.36
C LEU A 174 -1.40 18.32 10.71
N GLY A 175 -0.38 19.17 10.84
CA GLY A 175 0.93 18.73 11.32
C GLY A 175 1.95 19.85 11.43
N PRO A 176 3.01 19.65 12.23
CA PRO A 176 4.12 20.58 12.27
C PRO A 176 4.85 20.62 10.93
N LEU A 177 5.47 21.76 10.62
CA LEU A 177 6.37 21.86 9.47
C LEU A 177 7.62 21.02 9.75
N PRO A 178 8.11 20.22 8.79
CA PRO A 178 9.19 19.25 9.00
C PRO A 178 10.56 19.87 9.32
N GLY A 179 10.76 21.17 9.04
CA GLY A 179 12.00 21.89 9.37
C GLY A 179 13.27 21.17 8.88
N ASN A 180 14.31 21.14 9.72
CA ASN A 180 15.57 20.44 9.46
C ASN A 180 15.66 19.06 10.14
N VAL A 181 14.55 18.50 10.63
CA VAL A 181 14.54 17.29 11.47
C VAL A 181 15.09 16.06 10.74
N LEU A 182 15.11 16.07 9.41
CA LEU A 182 15.66 15.02 8.56
C LEU A 182 17.16 15.19 8.23
N LYS A 183 17.77 16.32 8.61
CA LYS A 183 19.20 16.62 8.37
C LYS A 183 20.10 16.27 9.54
N GLU A 184 19.53 16.16 10.74
CA GLU A 184 20.27 15.97 11.99
C GLU A 184 19.85 14.65 12.67
N THR A 185 20.80 14.03 13.36
CA THR A 185 20.57 12.85 14.19
C THR A 185 21.00 13.09 15.64
N MET A 186 20.91 12.05 16.49
CA MET A 186 21.42 12.10 17.86
C MET A 186 22.95 11.96 17.97
N TRP A 187 23.66 11.76 16.86
CA TRP A 187 25.12 11.68 16.88
C TRP A 187 25.74 13.07 16.99
N ASP A 188 26.78 13.18 17.81
CA ASP A 188 27.61 14.37 17.95
C ASP A 188 29.01 13.94 18.42
N ALA A 189 29.96 14.87 18.43
CA ALA A 189 31.32 14.63 18.89
C ALA A 189 31.34 14.09 20.33
N GLY A 190 32.01 12.96 20.53
CA GLY A 190 32.14 12.29 21.83
C GLY A 190 30.98 11.35 22.20
N VAL A 191 29.91 11.27 21.40
CA VAL A 191 28.81 10.33 21.67
C VAL A 191 29.28 8.89 21.48
N ARG A 192 29.18 8.06 22.53
CA ARG A 192 29.63 6.66 22.50
C ARG A 192 28.78 5.79 21.60
N LEU A 193 29.45 4.89 20.88
CA LEU A 193 28.81 3.82 20.13
C LEU A 193 28.44 2.68 21.08
N THR A 194 27.14 2.40 21.19
CA THR A 194 26.62 1.37 22.10
C THR A 194 25.84 0.28 21.36
N ARG A 195 25.81 -0.94 21.90
CA ARG A 195 25.13 -2.09 21.28
C ARG A 195 23.60 -1.95 21.36
N ASP A 196 22.92 -2.13 20.24
CA ASP A 196 21.45 -2.20 20.18
C ASP A 196 20.96 -3.61 20.59
N PRO A 197 20.00 -3.76 21.53
CA PRO A 197 19.26 -2.72 22.27
C PRO A 197 19.81 -2.42 23.67
N SER A 198 20.87 -3.09 24.10
CA SER A 198 21.31 -3.05 25.51
C SER A 198 21.89 -1.70 25.95
N GLY A 199 22.35 -0.85 25.02
CA GLY A 199 23.03 0.40 25.33
C GLY A 199 24.44 0.20 25.91
N THR A 200 25.03 -0.98 25.73
CA THR A 200 26.36 -1.28 26.27
C THR A 200 27.46 -0.66 25.38
N PRO A 201 28.36 0.20 25.92
CA PRO A 201 29.44 0.80 25.14
C PRO A 201 30.39 -0.23 24.50
N ILE A 202 30.90 0.10 23.32
CA ILE A 202 31.76 -0.80 22.52
C ILE A 202 33.20 -0.31 22.59
N ARG A 203 34.12 -1.20 23.01
CA ARG A 203 35.56 -0.92 22.93
C ARG A 203 36.10 -1.28 21.55
N ALA A 204 37.10 -0.56 21.07
CA ALA A 204 37.74 -0.90 19.79
C ALA A 204 38.32 -2.33 19.79
N SER A 205 38.81 -2.80 20.94
CA SER A 205 39.29 -4.16 21.14
C SER A 205 38.22 -5.24 21.00
N ASP A 206 36.94 -4.91 21.17
CA ASP A 206 35.83 -5.86 21.05
C ASP A 206 35.49 -6.16 19.60
N VAL A 207 35.87 -5.27 18.68
CA VAL A 207 35.53 -5.36 17.26
C VAL A 207 36.61 -6.15 16.54
N THR A 208 36.37 -7.45 16.34
CA THR A 208 37.26 -8.32 15.57
C THR A 208 36.95 -8.24 14.08
N ARG A 209 37.88 -8.65 13.22
CA ARG A 209 37.66 -8.71 11.77
C ARG A 209 36.47 -9.62 11.44
N GLY A 210 35.59 -9.16 10.56
CA GLY A 210 34.32 -9.84 10.24
C GLY A 210 33.20 -9.62 11.25
N SER A 211 33.44 -8.91 12.35
CA SER A 211 32.38 -8.47 13.26
C SER A 211 31.39 -7.55 12.54
N ALA A 212 30.11 -7.67 12.90
CA ALA A 212 29.05 -6.75 12.51
C ALA A 212 28.16 -6.48 13.73
N PHE A 213 28.25 -5.27 14.28
CA PHE A 213 27.46 -4.86 15.44
C PHE A 213 26.36 -3.89 15.04
N HIS A 214 25.16 -4.09 15.58
CA HIS A 214 24.10 -3.09 15.52
C HIS A 214 24.34 -2.07 16.62
N VAL A 215 24.41 -0.79 16.23
CA VAL A 215 24.84 0.30 17.08
C VAL A 215 23.79 1.39 17.16
N ILE A 216 23.62 1.93 18.36
CA ILE A 216 22.83 3.12 18.67
C ILE A 216 23.69 4.12 19.46
N PRO A 217 23.38 5.43 19.38
CA PRO A 217 24.07 6.42 20.21
C PRO A 217 23.74 6.19 21.69
N GLU A 218 24.73 6.43 22.54
CA GLU A 218 24.53 6.52 23.99
C GLU A 218 23.44 7.55 24.31
N GLY A 219 22.56 7.25 25.27
CA GLY A 219 21.44 8.13 25.63
C GLY A 219 20.14 7.90 24.83
N LEU A 220 20.16 7.12 23.74
CA LEU A 220 18.96 6.85 22.93
C LEU A 220 17.86 6.12 23.72
N ASN A 221 18.23 5.26 24.65
CA ASN A 221 17.28 4.42 25.40
C ASN A 221 16.45 5.22 26.40
N GLU A 222 16.91 6.41 26.75
CA GLU A 222 16.39 7.30 27.77
C GLU A 222 15.48 8.41 27.19
N VAL A 223 15.48 8.61 25.87
CA VAL A 223 14.68 9.65 25.20
C VAL A 223 13.21 9.24 25.06
N GLU A 224 12.28 10.19 25.21
CA GLU A 224 10.84 9.96 25.03
C GLU A 224 10.48 9.53 23.59
N ASN A 225 11.00 10.21 22.57
CA ASN A 225 10.81 9.89 21.14
C ASN A 225 11.88 8.92 20.61
N LYS A 226 12.18 7.88 21.40
CA LYS A 226 13.22 6.90 21.12
C LYS A 226 13.08 6.25 19.74
N LEU A 227 11.88 5.92 19.29
CA LEU A 227 11.68 5.20 18.03
C LEU A 227 11.98 6.09 16.82
N GLU A 228 11.59 7.36 16.89
CA GLU A 228 11.83 8.38 15.88
C GLU A 228 13.33 8.68 15.75
N GLU A 229 14.03 8.84 16.88
CA GLU A 229 15.47 9.05 16.85
C GLU A 229 16.23 7.80 16.42
N LYS A 230 15.80 6.62 16.88
CA LYS A 230 16.37 5.34 16.45
C LYS A 230 16.25 5.15 14.94
N ALA A 231 15.14 5.56 14.34
CA ALA A 231 14.91 5.44 12.90
C ALA A 231 15.92 6.23 12.05
N LYS A 232 16.59 7.25 12.63
CA LYS A 232 17.61 8.05 11.96
C LYS A 232 19.04 7.68 12.39
N ALA A 233 19.23 7.25 13.64
CA ALA A 233 20.56 7.14 14.24
C ALA A 233 21.17 5.72 14.24
N VAL A 234 20.45 4.67 13.85
CA VAL A 234 21.01 3.31 13.87
C VAL A 234 22.15 3.13 12.87
N VAL A 235 23.22 2.51 13.35
CA VAL A 235 24.46 2.26 12.62
C VAL A 235 24.76 0.77 12.59
N LEU A 236 25.38 0.33 11.50
CA LEU A 236 26.06 -0.96 11.41
C LEU A 236 27.57 -0.71 11.49
N LEU A 237 28.19 -1.24 12.54
CA LEU A 237 29.62 -1.17 12.77
C LEU A 237 30.27 -2.46 12.32
N MET A 238 31.26 -2.37 11.43
CA MET A 238 31.96 -3.54 10.89
C MET A 238 33.47 -3.31 10.94
N ARG A 239 34.24 -4.41 10.83
CA ARG A 239 35.70 -4.33 10.71
C ARG A 239 36.24 -5.21 9.58
N LEU A 240 37.03 -4.59 8.72
CA LEU A 240 37.68 -5.18 7.54
C LEU A 240 39.20 -5.12 7.69
N ASP A 241 39.93 -5.70 6.75
CA ASP A 241 41.35 -5.37 6.62
C ASP A 241 41.49 -3.90 6.17
N PRO A 242 42.29 -3.07 6.86
CA PRO A 242 42.56 -1.71 6.40
C PRO A 242 43.06 -1.63 4.94
N SER A 243 43.71 -2.68 4.41
CA SER A 243 44.16 -2.69 3.01
C SER A 243 43.05 -2.90 1.98
N GLU A 244 41.87 -3.38 2.39
CA GLU A 244 40.71 -3.60 1.51
C GLU A 244 39.83 -2.35 1.41
N LEU A 245 39.96 -1.42 2.35
CA LEU A 245 39.19 -0.18 2.35
C LEU A 245 39.78 0.84 1.38
N ASN A 246 38.93 1.41 0.52
CA ASN A 246 39.30 2.42 -0.47
C ASN A 246 38.55 3.74 -0.18
N PRO A 247 38.89 4.46 0.93
CA PRO A 247 38.23 5.72 1.26
C PRO A 247 38.54 6.80 0.23
N SER A 248 37.57 7.68 0.00
CA SER A 248 37.74 8.88 -0.82
C SER A 248 38.67 9.88 -0.12
N PRO A 249 39.36 10.76 -0.88
CA PRO A 249 40.22 11.80 -0.30
C PRO A 249 39.47 12.65 0.74
N GLY A 250 40.02 12.75 1.95
CA GLY A 250 39.43 13.47 3.08
C GLY A 250 38.54 12.64 4.02
N ARG A 251 38.33 11.34 3.73
CA ARG A 251 37.58 10.40 4.57
C ARG A 251 38.47 9.31 5.21
N GLU A 252 39.78 9.40 5.05
CA GLU A 252 40.73 8.40 5.52
C GLU A 252 40.71 8.22 7.05
N ASN A 253 40.31 9.26 7.79
CA ASN A 253 40.21 9.29 9.25
C ASN A 253 38.77 9.07 9.77
N TRP A 254 37.82 8.65 8.93
CA TRP A 254 36.43 8.39 9.36
C TRP A 254 36.21 6.99 9.93
N GLY A 255 37.28 6.18 9.99
CA GLY A 255 37.31 4.87 10.63
C GLY A 255 38.56 4.72 11.51
N TYR A 256 38.64 3.61 12.23
CA TYR A 256 39.75 3.31 13.13
C TYR A 256 40.23 1.87 12.94
N ASP A 257 41.47 1.67 12.48
CA ASP A 257 42.09 0.33 12.34
C ASP A 257 41.18 -0.71 11.61
N GLY A 258 40.57 -0.25 10.50
CA GLY A 258 39.66 -1.03 9.67
C GLY A 258 38.22 -1.10 10.19
N ILE A 259 37.94 -0.50 11.36
CA ILE A 259 36.59 -0.33 11.90
C ILE A 259 35.91 0.82 11.18
N VAL A 260 34.73 0.56 10.64
CA VAL A 260 33.91 1.53 9.92
C VAL A 260 32.45 1.46 10.39
N ALA A 261 31.81 2.61 10.44
CA ALA A 261 30.43 2.77 10.89
C ALA A 261 29.59 3.39 9.77
N TYR A 262 28.56 2.68 9.30
CA TYR A 262 27.65 3.18 8.28
C TYR A 262 26.22 3.20 8.80
N SER A 263 25.41 4.13 8.32
CA SER A 263 23.99 4.12 8.62
C SER A 263 23.37 2.79 8.21
N LYS A 264 22.58 2.21 9.11
CA LYS A 264 21.78 1.01 8.82
C LYS A 264 20.57 1.35 7.93
N ILE A 265 20.28 2.62 7.67
CA ILE A 265 19.04 3.03 6.99
C ILE A 265 19.27 3.14 5.49
N CYS A 266 18.61 2.26 4.72
CA CYS A 266 18.71 2.24 3.27
C CYS A 266 18.29 3.58 2.65
N THR A 267 19.12 4.11 1.76
CA THR A 267 18.90 5.38 1.05
C THR A 267 17.80 5.37 0.01
N HIS A 268 17.20 4.20 -0.26
CA HIS A 268 16.03 4.07 -1.12
C HIS A 268 14.74 4.46 -0.36
N VAL A 269 14.26 3.59 0.53
CA VAL A 269 12.98 3.74 1.25
C VAL A 269 13.08 3.44 2.75
N GLY A 270 14.28 3.48 3.32
CA GLY A 270 14.46 3.53 4.78
C GLY A 270 14.50 2.19 5.50
N CYS A 271 14.45 1.07 4.78
CA CYS A 271 14.59 -0.24 5.40
C CYS A 271 15.96 -0.43 6.08
N PRO A 272 16.03 -1.15 7.21
CA PRO A 272 17.28 -1.48 7.86
C PRO A 272 18.12 -2.46 7.04
N VAL A 273 19.28 -2.02 6.58
CA VAL A 273 20.32 -2.82 5.92
C VAL A 273 21.10 -3.59 7.00
N ALA A 274 20.83 -4.88 7.11
CA ALA A 274 21.38 -5.72 8.19
C ALA A 274 22.00 -7.03 7.71
N LEU A 275 21.91 -7.34 6.42
CA LEU A 275 22.46 -8.56 5.85
C LEU A 275 23.88 -8.26 5.36
N TYR A 276 24.87 -8.70 6.12
CA TYR A 276 26.28 -8.52 5.79
C TYR A 276 26.89 -9.84 5.29
N GLU A 277 27.41 -9.83 4.07
CA GLU A 277 28.16 -10.94 3.50
C GLU A 277 29.64 -10.76 3.81
N GLN A 278 30.15 -11.51 4.79
CA GLN A 278 31.52 -11.34 5.31
C GLN A 278 32.63 -11.58 4.28
N HIS A 279 32.38 -12.41 3.25
CA HIS A 279 33.40 -12.79 2.26
C HIS A 279 33.55 -11.79 1.12
N THR A 280 32.46 -11.11 0.75
CA THR A 280 32.41 -10.17 -0.37
C THR A 280 32.30 -8.72 0.10
N HIS A 281 32.20 -8.52 1.42
CA HIS A 281 31.98 -7.23 2.06
C HIS A 281 30.75 -6.47 1.55
N HIS A 282 29.77 -7.20 1.02
CA HIS A 282 28.52 -6.61 0.56
C HIS A 282 27.49 -6.50 1.67
N LEU A 283 26.78 -5.37 1.67
CA LEU A 283 25.62 -5.12 2.51
C LEU A 283 24.35 -5.17 1.69
N LEU A 284 23.40 -6.01 2.09
CA LEU A 284 22.14 -6.20 1.38
C LEU A 284 20.96 -5.65 2.17
N CYS A 285 20.17 -4.82 1.50
CA CYS A 285 18.88 -4.37 1.98
C CYS A 285 17.82 -5.46 1.72
N PRO A 286 17.17 -6.05 2.74
CA PRO A 286 16.23 -7.16 2.56
C PRO A 286 14.94 -6.78 1.81
N CYS A 287 14.58 -5.49 1.78
CA CYS A 287 13.31 -5.06 1.17
C CYS A 287 13.31 -5.11 -0.36
N HIS A 288 14.33 -4.55 -1.00
CA HIS A 288 14.40 -4.43 -2.47
C HIS A 288 15.79 -4.76 -3.01
N GLN A 289 16.60 -5.45 -2.19
CA GLN A 289 17.90 -6.00 -2.58
C GLN A 289 18.90 -4.97 -3.06
N SER A 290 18.80 -3.70 -2.62
CA SER A 290 19.90 -2.77 -2.83
C SER A 290 21.15 -3.31 -2.14
N THR A 291 22.23 -3.40 -2.91
CA THR A 291 23.51 -3.94 -2.45
C THR A 291 24.54 -2.82 -2.43
N PHE A 292 25.21 -2.69 -1.30
CA PHE A 292 26.23 -1.67 -1.04
C PHE A 292 27.58 -2.35 -0.84
N ASP A 293 28.59 -1.84 -1.52
CA ASP A 293 29.97 -2.31 -1.43
C ASP A 293 30.72 -1.57 -0.32
N LEU A 294 31.03 -2.27 0.76
CA LEU A 294 31.68 -1.69 1.93
C LEU A 294 33.14 -1.30 1.69
N GLU A 295 33.84 -1.96 0.77
CA GLU A 295 35.22 -1.62 0.39
C GLU A 295 35.29 -0.25 -0.31
N GLN A 296 34.20 0.18 -0.93
CA GLN A 296 34.05 1.46 -1.64
C GLN A 296 32.98 2.35 -0.99
N GLU A 297 33.11 2.61 0.30
CA GLU A 297 32.27 3.58 1.02
C GLU A 297 30.75 3.32 0.93
N CYS A 298 30.35 2.05 0.97
CA CYS A 298 28.97 1.62 0.75
C CYS A 298 28.38 2.09 -0.59
N LYS A 299 29.19 2.21 -1.65
CA LYS A 299 28.71 2.51 -3.00
C LYS A 299 27.66 1.50 -3.43
N VAL A 300 26.58 1.99 -4.05
CA VAL A 300 25.54 1.10 -4.59
C VAL A 300 26.08 0.37 -5.81
N ILE A 301 26.04 -0.96 -5.75
CA ILE A 301 26.44 -1.85 -6.86
C ILE A 301 25.26 -2.58 -7.50
N PHE A 302 24.11 -2.65 -6.80
CA PHE A 302 22.89 -3.28 -7.31
C PHE A 302 21.63 -2.72 -6.63
N GLY A 303 20.48 -2.88 -7.30
CA GLY A 303 19.16 -2.53 -6.80
C GLY A 303 18.78 -1.05 -6.93
N PRO A 304 17.64 -0.63 -6.35
CA PRO A 304 17.03 0.68 -6.63
C PRO A 304 17.59 1.87 -5.81
N ALA A 305 18.47 1.64 -4.84
CA ALA A 305 19.10 2.74 -4.12
C ALA A 305 19.97 3.56 -5.08
N ALA A 306 19.89 4.89 -5.00
CA ALA A 306 20.65 5.77 -5.89
C ALA A 306 21.88 6.40 -5.21
N ARG A 307 22.11 6.11 -3.92
CA ARG A 307 23.13 6.76 -3.09
C ARG A 307 23.80 5.78 -2.14
N PRO A 308 25.10 5.95 -1.83
CA PRO A 308 25.77 5.17 -0.81
C PRO A 308 25.12 5.37 0.56
N LEU A 309 25.32 4.41 1.47
CA LEU A 309 24.96 4.60 2.87
C LEU A 309 25.87 5.67 3.47
N PRO A 310 25.35 6.68 4.19
CA PRO A 310 26.18 7.65 4.89
C PRO A 310 27.10 6.97 5.91
N GLN A 311 28.38 7.32 5.90
CA GLN A 311 29.35 6.89 6.90
C GLN A 311 29.30 7.84 8.11
N LEU A 312 29.31 7.26 9.32
CA LEU A 312 29.48 8.00 10.56
C LEU A 312 30.98 8.08 10.88
N PRO A 313 31.57 9.29 10.98
CA PRO A 313 32.94 9.45 11.42
C PRO A 313 33.11 8.99 12.87
N ILE A 314 34.07 8.10 13.12
CA ILE A 314 34.32 7.53 14.45
C ILE A 314 35.78 7.67 14.87
N GLU A 315 36.00 7.70 16.18
CA GLU A 315 37.32 7.69 16.81
C GLU A 315 37.29 6.84 18.09
N VAL A 316 38.44 6.75 18.77
CA VAL A 316 38.59 6.01 20.03
C VAL A 316 38.93 7.01 21.13
N ASP A 317 38.15 7.01 22.20
CA ASP A 317 38.38 7.85 23.38
C ASP A 317 39.59 7.35 24.21
N ASP A 318 40.01 8.15 25.19
CA ASP A 318 41.15 7.84 26.07
C ASP A 318 40.95 6.54 26.88
N GLU A 319 39.70 6.11 27.07
CA GLU A 319 39.35 4.88 27.77
C GLU A 319 39.32 3.66 26.83
N GLY A 320 39.44 3.84 25.52
CA GLY A 320 39.43 2.80 24.50
C GLY A 320 38.04 2.47 23.93
N TYR A 321 37.02 3.29 24.19
CA TYR A 321 35.68 3.16 23.62
C TYR A 321 35.56 3.86 22.29
N LEU A 322 34.72 3.31 21.40
CA LEU A 322 34.37 3.96 20.15
C LEU A 322 33.39 5.11 20.40
N VAL A 323 33.71 6.28 19.88
CA VAL A 323 32.87 7.49 19.91
C VAL A 323 32.71 8.05 18.51
N ALA A 324 31.61 8.77 18.26
CA ALA A 324 31.46 9.55 17.05
C ALA A 324 32.32 10.83 17.13
N SER A 325 32.98 11.22 16.04
CA SER A 325 33.72 12.49 15.98
C SER A 325 32.84 13.65 15.49
N SER A 326 31.71 13.35 14.86
CA SER A 326 30.66 14.29 14.48
C SER A 326 29.34 13.55 14.19
N ASP A 327 28.27 14.28 13.88
CA ASP A 327 27.11 13.71 13.17
C ASP A 327 27.51 13.26 11.75
N PHE A 328 26.59 12.59 11.05
CA PHE A 328 26.71 12.30 9.63
C PHE A 328 26.87 13.59 8.81
N GLN A 329 27.81 13.57 7.86
CA GLN A 329 28.03 14.70 6.93
C GLN A 329 26.98 14.76 5.80
N GLU A 330 26.12 13.76 5.69
CA GLU A 330 25.03 13.68 4.73
C GLU A 330 23.75 13.16 5.40
N PRO A 331 22.57 13.65 5.01
CA PRO A 331 21.32 13.18 5.59
C PRO A 331 21.11 11.67 5.42
N VAL A 332 20.73 11.03 6.52
CA VAL A 332 20.49 9.59 6.62
C VAL A 332 19.18 9.18 5.97
N GLY A 333 19.17 7.98 5.38
CA GLY A 333 17.96 7.35 4.87
C GLY A 333 17.50 7.90 3.51
N PRO A 334 16.21 7.77 3.17
CA PRO A 334 15.65 8.16 1.88
C PRO A 334 15.90 9.63 1.51
N SER A 335 15.96 9.91 0.22
CA SER A 335 16.02 11.30 -0.25
C SER A 335 14.70 12.04 0.04
N PHE A 336 14.81 13.34 0.28
CA PHE A 336 13.70 14.28 0.39
C PHE A 336 13.98 15.52 -0.45
N TRP A 337 12.96 16.35 -0.66
CA TRP A 337 12.98 17.42 -1.66
C TRP A 337 14.04 18.51 -1.36
N GLU A 338 14.27 18.82 -0.08
CA GLU A 338 15.20 19.84 0.42
C GLU A 338 16.58 19.28 0.81
N ARG A 339 16.92 18.06 0.37
CA ARG A 339 18.20 17.40 0.71
C ARG A 339 19.42 18.09 0.06
N GLY A 340 19.24 18.61 -1.15
CA GLY A 340 20.30 19.20 -1.98
C GLY A 340 20.68 20.63 -1.62
#